data_AF-A0A7V9M1Y0-F1
#
_entry.id   AF-A0A7V9M1Y0-F1
#
_cell.length_a   1.000
_cell.length_b   1.000
_cell.length_c   1.000
_cell.angle_alpha   90.00
_cell.angle_beta   90.00
_cell.angle_gamma   90.00
#
_symmetry.space_group_name_H-M   'P 1'
#
loop_
_entity.id
_entity.type
_entity.pdbx_description
1 polymer ?
#
loop_
_entity_poly.entity_id
_entity_poly.type
_entity_poly.pdbx_seq_one_letter_code
_entity_poly.pdbx_strand_id
1 'polypeptide(L)'
;MIYGNRSIHDAYTSARMTTQAKREFTFGKIEARIMLPMGQGVMACFLAACANITTIGWPVCGETDIMEHINTEDRTYGTIH
;
A
#
# COMPACT_ATOMS: atom_id res chain seq x y z
N MET A 1 4.71 13.23 18.90
CA MET A 1 6.18 13.33 19.00
C MET A 1 6.63 12.26 19.98
N ILE A 2 7.16 11.13 19.48
CA ILE A 2 7.67 10.04 20.32
C ILE A 2 9.12 9.83 19.91
N TYR A 3 10.05 10.17 20.81
CA TYR A 3 11.47 9.84 20.68
C TYR A 3 11.68 8.47 21.33
N GLY A 4 12.24 7.52 20.57
CA GLY A 4 12.70 6.22 21.05
C GLY A 4 13.99 5.87 20.32
N ASN A 5 14.99 5.41 21.08
CA ASN A 5 16.31 4.98 20.61
C ASN A 5 16.19 4.05 19.39
N ARG A 6 16.70 4.47 18.22
CA ARG A 6 16.70 3.65 17.00
C ARG A 6 18.06 3.01 16.78
N SER A 7 18.04 1.70 16.56
CA SER A 7 19.16 0.96 15.97
C SER A 7 19.41 1.45 14.53
N ILE A 8 20.62 1.30 14.00
CA ILE A 8 20.99 1.65 12.61
C ILE A 8 20.09 0.98 11.53
N HIS A 9 19.24 0.03 11.93
CA HIS A 9 18.27 -0.68 11.09
C HIS A 9 16.93 0.07 10.89
N ASP A 10 16.63 1.12 11.67
CA ASP A 10 15.36 1.87 11.60
C ASP A 10 15.53 3.30 11.03
N ALA A 11 16.27 3.42 9.93
CA ALA A 11 16.55 4.73 9.32
C ALA A 11 15.27 5.43 8.79
N TYR A 12 14.22 4.66 8.50
CA TYR A 12 12.98 5.16 7.89
C TYR A 12 11.76 4.76 8.70
N THR A 13 10.79 5.66 8.77
CA THR A 13 9.45 5.38 9.31
C THR A 13 8.41 5.83 8.30
N SER A 14 7.38 5.01 8.11
CA SER A 14 6.24 5.28 7.23
C SER A 14 4.95 4.78 7.88
N ALA A 15 3.83 4.86 7.17
CA ALA A 15 2.54 4.35 7.59
C ALA A 15 1.98 3.36 6.57
N ARG A 16 1.44 2.24 7.05
CA ARG A 16 0.59 1.31 6.29
C ARG A 16 -0.75 1.24 6.99
N MET A 17 -1.80 1.75 6.35
CA MET A 17 -3.16 1.74 6.88
C MET A 17 -3.98 0.68 6.14
N THR A 18 -4.76 -0.11 6.88
CA THR A 18 -5.61 -1.15 6.30
C THR A 18 -7.02 -1.09 6.88
N THR A 19 -8.00 -1.55 6.11
CA THR A 19 -9.39 -1.75 6.56
C THR A 19 -9.69 -3.20 6.93
N GLN A 20 -8.68 -4.08 6.96
CA GLN A 20 -8.82 -5.50 7.24
C GLN A 20 -9.58 -5.74 8.54
N ALA A 21 -10.53 -6.69 8.52
CA ALA A 21 -11.44 -7.00 9.63
C ALA A 21 -12.35 -5.84 10.09
N LYS A 22 -12.42 -4.74 9.33
CA LYS A 22 -13.33 -3.60 9.60
C LYS A 22 -14.28 -3.35 8.45
N ARG A 23 -13.75 -3.25 7.24
CA ARG A 23 -14.50 -3.01 6.00
C ARG A 23 -13.84 -3.74 4.85
N GLU A 24 -14.68 -4.45 4.12
CA GLU A 24 -14.34 -5.22 2.93
C GLU A 24 -15.31 -4.79 1.82
N PHE A 25 -14.81 -4.81 0.59
CA PHE A 25 -15.58 -4.41 -0.58
C PHE A 25 -15.60 -5.57 -1.56
N THR A 26 -16.76 -5.86 -2.13
CA THR A 26 -16.91 -6.82 -3.21
C THR A 26 -17.54 -6.10 -4.38
N PHE A 27 -16.80 -6.04 -5.49
CA PHE A 27 -17.13 -5.25 -6.67
C PHE A 27 -17.29 -3.74 -6.37
N GLY A 28 -17.77 -3.01 -7.37
CA GLY A 28 -18.01 -1.57 -7.29
C GLY A 28 -16.84 -0.73 -7.79
N LYS A 29 -16.94 0.59 -7.53
CA LYS A 29 -15.94 1.58 -7.90
C LYS A 29 -15.27 2.11 -6.65
N ILE A 30 -13.95 1.97 -6.57
CA ILE A 30 -13.12 2.53 -5.51
C ILE A 30 -12.31 3.67 -6.12
N GLU A 31 -12.38 4.86 -5.52
CA GLU A 31 -11.64 6.03 -5.97
C GLU A 31 -11.02 6.78 -4.78
N ALA A 32 -9.84 7.36 -5.01
CA ALA A 32 -9.15 8.21 -4.05
C ALA A 32 -8.48 9.36 -4.80
N ARG A 33 -8.45 10.55 -4.20
CA ARG A 33 -7.70 11.70 -4.71
C ARG A 33 -6.45 11.89 -3.86
N ILE A 34 -5.29 11.50 -4.39
CA ILE A 34 -4.03 11.43 -3.67
C ILE A 34 -3.02 12.40 -4.30
N MET A 35 -2.30 13.14 -3.46
CA MET A 35 -1.10 13.89 -3.86
C MET A 35 0.12 13.10 -3.39
N LEU A 36 1.01 12.77 -4.32
CA LEU A 36 2.11 11.84 -4.07
C LEU A 36 3.39 12.57 -3.66
N PRO A 37 4.17 12.00 -2.72
CA PRO A 37 5.54 12.43 -2.49
C PRO A 37 6.44 11.99 -3.66
N MET A 38 7.47 12.78 -3.96
CA MET A 38 8.46 12.47 -4.98
C MET A 38 9.84 12.40 -4.33
N GLY A 39 10.61 11.34 -4.64
CA GLY A 39 11.98 11.22 -4.15
C GLY A 39 12.56 9.84 -4.39
N GLN A 40 13.87 9.76 -4.59
CA GLN A 40 14.54 8.48 -4.76
C GLN A 40 14.35 7.59 -3.52
N GLY A 41 13.92 6.34 -3.73
CA GLY A 41 13.61 5.37 -2.68
C GLY A 41 12.18 5.45 -2.14
N VAL A 42 11.37 6.40 -2.62
CA VAL A 42 9.94 6.50 -2.24
C VAL A 42 9.13 5.52 -3.07
N MET A 43 8.25 4.77 -2.40
CA MET A 43 7.23 3.94 -3.04
C MET A 43 5.90 4.18 -2.34
N ALA A 44 4.91 4.68 -3.06
CA ALA A 44 3.58 4.93 -2.54
C ALA A 44 2.57 4.05 -3.28
N CYS A 45 1.70 3.39 -2.53
CA CYS A 45 0.70 2.47 -3.09
C CYS A 45 -0.69 2.74 -2.52
N PHE A 46 -1.69 2.61 -3.38
CA PHE A 46 -3.09 2.44 -3.03
C PHE A 46 -3.58 1.14 -3.64
N LEU A 47 -3.86 0.15 -2.80
CA LEU A 47 -4.15 -1.22 -3.23
C LEU A 47 -5.33 -1.80 -2.44
N ALA A 48 -5.97 -2.79 -3.04
CA ALA A 48 -7.00 -3.62 -2.43
C ALA A 48 -6.49 -5.07 -2.35
N ALA A 49 -6.30 -5.54 -1.12
CA ALA A 49 -5.96 -6.94 -0.85
C ALA A 49 -7.22 -7.75 -0.52
N CYS A 50 -7.17 -9.04 -0.82
CA CYS A 50 -8.17 -10.02 -0.48
C CYS A 50 -8.50 -10.07 1.05
N ALA A 51 -9.76 -10.34 1.41
CA ALA A 51 -10.17 -10.48 2.81
C ALA A 51 -9.63 -11.76 3.47
N ASN A 52 -9.45 -12.82 2.68
CA ASN A 52 -9.04 -14.16 3.09
C ASN A 52 -7.51 -14.37 3.03
N ILE A 53 -6.72 -13.29 3.06
CA ILE A 53 -5.25 -13.36 3.02
C ILE A 53 -4.67 -14.25 4.14
N THR A 54 -5.32 -14.30 5.30
CA THR A 54 -4.87 -15.07 6.47
C THR A 54 -5.19 -16.55 6.38
N THR A 55 -6.08 -16.96 5.46
CA THR A 55 -6.47 -18.37 5.30
C THR A 55 -5.88 -19.00 4.05
N ILE A 56 -5.88 -18.28 2.91
CA ILE A 56 -5.40 -18.82 1.62
C ILE A 56 -4.01 -18.31 1.23
N GLY A 57 -3.59 -17.17 1.80
CA GLY A 57 -2.28 -16.57 1.53
C GLY A 57 -2.19 -15.84 0.19
N TRP A 58 -1.17 -15.00 0.08
CA TRP A 58 -0.76 -14.34 -1.16
C TRP A 58 0.14 -15.27 -2.00
N PRO A 59 0.10 -15.25 -3.35
CA PRO A 59 -0.76 -14.41 -4.21
C PRO A 59 -2.15 -15.02 -4.47
N VAL A 60 -2.39 -16.27 -4.05
CA VAL A 60 -3.60 -17.03 -4.39
C VAL A 60 -4.89 -16.29 -4.05
N CYS A 61 -4.90 -15.53 -2.97
CA CYS A 61 -6.08 -14.80 -2.53
C CYS A 61 -6.41 -13.56 -3.39
N GLY A 62 -5.45 -13.04 -4.17
CA GLY A 62 -5.59 -11.89 -5.06
C GLY A 62 -5.19 -10.54 -4.46
N GLU A 63 -4.62 -9.69 -5.30
CA GLU A 63 -4.33 -8.28 -5.01
C GLU A 63 -4.63 -7.40 -6.22
N THR A 64 -5.17 -6.21 -5.99
CA THR A 64 -5.37 -5.20 -7.02
C THR A 64 -4.71 -3.90 -6.59
N ASP A 65 -3.60 -3.59 -7.24
CA ASP A 65 -2.91 -2.33 -7.09
C ASP A 65 -3.61 -1.27 -7.93
N ILE A 66 -4.38 -0.43 -7.26
CA ILE A 66 -5.16 0.65 -7.91
C ILE A 66 -4.21 1.75 -8.38
N MET A 67 -3.13 2.00 -7.62
CA MET A 67 -2.07 2.92 -7.99
C MET A 67 -0.78 2.55 -7.25
N GLU A 68 0.31 2.36 -7.99
CA GLU A 68 1.68 2.36 -7.47
C GLU A 68 2.48 3.49 -8.11
N HIS A 69 3.30 4.17 -7.31
CA HIS A 69 4.23 5.19 -7.76
C HIS A 69 5.61 4.94 -7.17
N ILE A 70 6.63 5.07 -8.03
CA ILE A 70 8.00 4.73 -7.71
C ILE A 70 8.91 5.93 -7.96
N ASN A 71 9.75 6.24 -6.97
CA ASN A 71 10.79 7.25 -7.02
C ASN A 71 10.30 8.63 -7.46
N THR A 72 10.71 9.04 -8.65
CA THR A 72 10.41 10.33 -9.27
C THR A 72 9.79 10.17 -10.65
N GLU A 73 9.22 9.00 -10.94
CA GLU A 73 8.61 8.74 -12.24
C GLU A 73 7.39 9.65 -12.48
N ASP A 74 7.15 10.03 -13.73
CA ASP A 74 5.97 10.81 -14.13
C ASP A 74 4.74 9.95 -14.45
N ARG A 75 4.82 8.66 -14.10
CA ARG A 75 3.80 7.65 -14.36
C ARG A 75 3.47 6.87 -13.09
N THR A 76 2.32 6.23 -13.12
CA THR A 76 1.87 5.29 -12.09
C THR A 76 1.56 3.95 -12.73
N TYR A 77 1.55 2.90 -11.91
CA TYR A 77 1.23 1.54 -12.33
C TYR A 77 -0.09 1.11 -11.71
N GLY A 78 -0.80 0.24 -12.43
CA GLY A 78 -1.93 -0.51 -11.90
C GLY A 78 -1.74 -1.98 -12.25
N THR A 79 -1.80 -2.83 -11.24
CA THR A 79 -1.37 -4.24 -11.31
C THR A 79 -2.40 -5.15 -10.66
N ILE A 80 -2.47 -6.39 -11.13
CA ILE A 80 -3.23 -7.46 -10.48
C ILE A 80 -2.25 -8.61 -10.23
N HIS A 81 -2.30 -9.17 -9.03
CA HIS A 81 -1.53 -10.34 -8.63
C HIS A 81 -2.44 -11.52 -8.28
#